data_AF-A0A3M7BSE9-F1
#
_entry.id   AF-A0A3M7BSE9-F1
#
_cell.length_a   1.000
_cell.length_b   1.000
_cell.length_c   1.000
_cell.angle_alpha   90.00
_cell.angle_beta   90.00
_cell.angle_gamma   90.00
#
_symmetry.space_group_name_H-M   'P 1'
#
loop_
_entity.id
_entity.type
_entity.pdbx_description
1 polymer ?
#
loop_
_entity_poly.entity_id
_entity_poly.type
_entity_poly.pdbx_seq_one_letter_code
_entity_poly.pdbx_strand_id
1 'polypeptide(L)'
;MFCLSTGTPGLRDIPQTNESDERKQYVGKIKKMGEMYSRFIPQRKEPDLFARPRRHPAVDIPGSRTWAVSNQVPQAQDGDRVTETVTVDAHDLFSQLSTSVYLGRREPRRGLLDSIQNVSEGTIRVWRNWLSEQCETKTFSDGTPVTIHHDSSSKRDRKEPLVSLSDTLEDPRKDGSILWVNTRDDNVGIKFKVKEKKWRRTTAMPILFESDVEVAVSYEVEFEEILVRTAHLLFTLEEAQQQMANDGGRAIVFGSYIAI
;
A
#
# COMPACT_ATOMS: atom_id res chain seq x y z
N MET A 1 7.58 7.57 -3.22
CA MET A 1 6.43 7.30 -2.33
C MET A 1 6.97 6.98 -0.95
N PHE A 2 6.36 7.52 0.10
CA PHE A 2 6.58 7.14 1.50
C PHE A 2 5.42 6.30 2.01
N CYS A 3 5.59 5.67 3.17
CA CYS A 3 4.61 4.75 3.74
C CYS A 3 4.38 5.06 5.21
N LEU A 4 3.11 5.15 5.62
CA LEU A 4 2.71 5.20 7.02
C LEU A 4 2.28 3.83 7.50
N SER A 5 2.93 3.31 8.55
CA SER A 5 2.52 2.02 9.15
C SER A 5 1.18 2.15 9.86
N THR A 6 0.25 1.27 9.54
CA THR A 6 -1.03 1.09 10.26
C THR A 6 -0.96 -0.06 11.26
N GLY A 7 0.16 -0.79 11.28
CA GLY A 7 0.43 -1.92 12.17
C GLY A 7 0.16 -3.27 11.53
N THR A 8 0.02 -4.28 12.37
CA THR A 8 -0.22 -5.68 11.97
C THR A 8 -1.53 -6.13 12.61
N PRO A 9 -2.67 -6.05 11.91
CA PRO A 9 -3.96 -6.52 12.43
C PRO A 9 -3.90 -7.98 12.87
N GLY A 10 -4.59 -8.33 13.96
CA GLY A 10 -4.59 -9.67 14.54
C GLY A 10 -3.38 -9.97 15.45
N LEU A 11 -2.33 -9.15 15.44
CA LEU A 11 -1.15 -9.36 16.29
C LEU A 11 -1.44 -9.16 17.78
N ARG A 12 -2.30 -8.18 18.10
CA ARG A 12 -2.70 -7.86 19.49
C ARG A 12 -3.67 -8.88 20.09
N ASP A 13 -4.39 -9.60 19.24
CA ASP A 13 -5.43 -10.56 19.64
C ASP A 13 -4.86 -11.94 19.97
N ILE A 14 -3.54 -12.11 19.84
CA ILE A 14 -2.88 -13.37 20.15
C ILE A 14 -2.73 -13.49 21.67
N PRO A 15 -3.38 -14.47 22.31
CA PRO A 15 -3.35 -14.61 23.77
C PRO A 15 -1.92 -14.72 24.30
N GLN A 16 -1.66 -14.09 25.44
CA GLN A 16 -0.48 -14.40 26.26
C GLN A 16 -0.83 -15.66 27.07
N THR A 17 -0.18 -16.77 26.77
CA THR A 17 -0.39 -18.05 27.46
C THR A 17 0.36 -18.07 28.78
N ASN A 18 -0.30 -18.56 29.83
CA ASN A 18 0.31 -18.89 31.12
C ASN A 18 1.07 -20.23 31.00
N GLU A 19 2.19 -20.35 31.73
CA GLU A 19 3.34 -21.29 31.64
C GLU A 19 3.07 -22.83 31.69
N SER A 20 1.91 -23.36 31.30
CA SER A 20 1.60 -24.79 31.55
C SER A 20 1.47 -25.71 30.33
N ASP A 21 1.53 -25.21 29.08
CA ASP A 21 1.47 -26.04 27.86
C ASP A 21 2.46 -25.57 26.76
N GLU A 22 3.75 -25.69 27.05
CA GLU A 22 4.75 -24.70 26.62
C GLU A 22 5.44 -24.87 25.25
N ARG A 23 5.18 -25.90 24.43
CA ARG A 23 5.94 -26.05 23.15
C ARG A 23 5.08 -26.12 21.90
N LYS A 24 4.03 -26.93 21.89
CA LYS A 24 3.16 -27.07 20.70
C LYS A 24 2.35 -25.80 20.43
N GLN A 25 1.96 -25.08 21.48
CA GLN A 25 1.22 -23.82 21.36
C GLN A 25 2.09 -22.68 20.78
N TYR A 26 3.39 -22.64 21.12
CA TYR A 26 4.31 -21.59 20.64
C TYR A 26 4.61 -21.72 19.14
N VAL A 27 4.84 -22.94 18.64
CA VAL A 27 5.08 -23.17 17.20
C VAL A 27 3.87 -22.74 16.37
N GLY A 28 2.66 -23.09 16.82
CA GLY A 28 1.42 -22.65 16.18
C GLY A 28 1.25 -21.12 16.20
N LYS A 29 1.62 -20.48 17.31
CA LYS A 29 1.55 -19.02 17.49
C LYS A 29 2.53 -18.28 16.57
N ILE A 30 3.79 -18.70 16.53
CA ILE A 30 4.82 -18.09 15.66
C ILE A 30 4.44 -18.25 14.20
N LYS A 31 3.96 -19.45 13.82
CA LYS A 31 3.45 -19.68 12.47
C LYS A 31 2.31 -18.71 12.13
N LYS A 32 1.33 -18.57 13.03
CA LYS A 32 0.20 -17.64 12.86
C LYS A 32 0.68 -16.19 12.73
N MET A 33 1.64 -15.75 13.54
CA MET A 33 2.24 -14.41 13.44
C MET A 33 2.98 -14.21 12.11
N GLY A 34 3.71 -15.22 11.65
CA GLY A 34 4.46 -15.15 10.39
C GLY A 34 3.56 -15.05 9.16
N GLU A 35 2.34 -15.58 9.23
CA GLU A 35 1.33 -15.51 8.17
C GLU A 35 0.53 -14.18 8.16
N MET A 36 0.72 -13.30 9.15
CA MET A 36 0.09 -11.98 9.18
C MET A 36 0.75 -11.01 8.20
N TYR A 37 0.06 -9.90 7.93
CA TYR A 37 0.56 -8.81 7.11
C TYR A 37 0.66 -7.52 7.91
N SER A 38 1.84 -6.92 7.88
CA SER A 38 2.04 -5.53 8.26
C SER A 38 1.55 -4.63 7.13
N ARG A 39 0.76 -3.63 7.48
CA ARG A 39 0.05 -2.77 6.54
C ARG A 39 0.59 -1.36 6.56
N PHE A 40 0.61 -0.74 5.38
CA PHE A 40 1.19 0.57 5.16
C PHE A 40 0.35 1.38 4.19
N ILE A 41 0.13 2.66 4.48
CA ILE A 41 -0.57 3.59 3.59
C ILE A 41 0.46 4.39 2.78
N PRO A 42 0.41 4.31 1.44
CA PRO A 42 1.20 5.14 0.53
C PRO A 42 0.92 6.64 0.66
N GLN A 43 1.98 7.44 0.67
CA GLN A 43 1.92 8.91 0.68
C GLN A 43 2.94 9.52 -0.27
N ARG A 44 2.59 10.65 -0.89
CA ARG A 44 3.54 11.41 -1.72
C ARG A 44 4.55 12.15 -0.86
N LYS A 45 4.08 12.73 0.25
CA LYS A 45 4.92 13.46 1.19
C LYS A 45 5.50 12.54 2.23
N GLU A 46 6.70 12.89 2.68
CA GLU A 46 7.28 12.26 3.84
C GLU A 46 6.39 12.57 5.05
N PRO A 47 5.98 11.57 5.83
CA PRO A 47 5.15 11.82 6.98
C PRO A 47 5.94 12.66 8.01
N ASP A 48 5.33 13.75 8.46
CA ASP A 48 5.91 14.79 9.33
C ASP A 48 6.14 14.32 10.79
N LEU A 49 6.54 13.06 10.99
CA LEU A 49 6.72 12.43 12.30
C LEU A 49 7.81 13.11 13.16
N PHE A 50 8.69 13.87 12.53
CA PHE A 50 9.78 14.60 13.18
C PHE A 50 9.78 16.10 12.89
N ALA A 51 8.69 16.63 12.30
CA ALA A 51 8.47 18.07 12.29
C ALA A 51 8.32 18.52 13.74
N ARG A 52 9.44 18.90 14.36
CA ARG A 52 9.39 19.72 15.57
C ARG A 52 8.41 20.85 15.26
N PRO A 53 7.49 21.21 16.19
CA PRO A 53 6.81 22.48 16.09
C PRO A 53 7.89 23.49 15.78
N ARG A 54 7.82 24.17 14.63
CA ARG A 54 8.77 25.22 14.31
C ARG A 54 8.81 26.08 15.56
N ARG A 55 9.96 26.12 16.25
CA ARG A 55 10.15 27.10 17.31
C ARG A 55 9.91 28.40 16.60
N HIS A 56 8.77 29.01 16.93
CA HIS A 56 8.35 30.32 16.50
C HIS A 56 9.60 31.18 16.50
N PRO A 57 9.91 31.92 15.41
CA PRO A 57 10.90 32.97 15.50
C PRO A 57 10.55 33.76 16.76
N ALA A 58 11.53 33.92 17.66
CA ALA A 58 11.32 34.58 18.93
C ALA A 58 10.57 35.91 18.71
N VAL A 59 9.74 36.26 19.69
CA VAL A 59 8.87 37.45 19.77
C VAL A 59 7.42 37.17 19.34
N ASP A 60 6.65 36.62 20.28
CA ASP A 60 5.19 36.79 20.29
C ASP A 60 4.86 37.99 21.19
N ILE A 61 4.27 39.03 20.59
CA ILE A 61 3.81 40.25 21.26
C ILE A 61 2.43 39.92 21.86
N PRO A 62 2.16 40.25 23.13
CA PRO A 62 0.87 40.00 23.76
C PRO A 62 -0.27 40.63 22.92
N GLY A 63 -1.18 39.78 22.39
CA GLY A 63 -2.35 40.20 21.58
C GLY A 63 -2.59 39.39 20.30
N SER A 64 -1.68 38.51 19.89
CA SER A 64 -1.83 37.73 18.65
C SER A 64 -2.80 36.55 18.77
N ARG A 65 -3.77 36.47 17.85
CA ARG A 65 -4.87 35.48 17.78
C ARG A 65 -4.42 34.11 17.28
N THR A 66 -3.39 33.51 17.86
CA THR A 66 -2.97 32.14 17.47
C THR A 66 -3.04 31.20 18.66
N TRP A 67 -4.26 31.00 19.15
CA TRP A 67 -4.58 29.90 20.04
C TRP A 67 -4.61 28.59 19.23
N ALA A 68 -3.91 27.59 19.74
CA ALA A 68 -3.69 26.30 19.11
C ALA A 68 -4.99 25.50 18.91
N VAL A 69 -5.07 24.73 17.83
CA VAL A 69 -6.05 23.64 17.68
C VAL A 69 -5.38 22.35 17.19
N SER A 70 -5.37 21.40 18.12
CA SER A 70 -5.59 19.96 18.00
C SER A 70 -4.51 19.02 17.41
N ASN A 71 -4.12 18.07 18.27
CA ASN A 71 -3.51 16.79 17.94
C ASN A 71 -4.48 15.92 17.11
N GLN A 72 -4.50 16.11 15.80
CA GLN A 72 -5.10 15.15 14.89
C GLN A 72 -3.98 14.30 14.27
N VAL A 73 -4.16 12.97 14.29
CA VAL A 73 -3.40 12.05 13.44
C VAL A 73 -3.46 12.60 12.02
N PRO A 74 -2.34 12.77 11.29
CA PRO A 74 -2.40 13.26 9.92
C PRO A 74 -3.18 12.26 9.07
N GLN A 75 -4.46 12.53 8.84
CA GLN A 75 -5.19 11.87 7.76
C GLN A 75 -4.58 12.39 6.45
N ALA A 76 -4.21 11.47 5.56
CA ALA A 76 -3.83 11.83 4.20
C ALA A 76 -5.01 12.64 3.61
N GLN A 77 -4.80 13.94 3.40
CA GLN A 77 -5.75 14.73 2.59
C GLN A 77 -5.77 14.10 1.20
N ASP A 78 -6.91 14.12 0.50
CA ASP A 78 -7.12 13.43 -0.79
C ASP A 78 -6.01 13.72 -1.83
N GLY A 79 -5.35 14.90 -1.75
CA GLY A 79 -4.21 15.28 -2.58
C GLY A 79 -2.85 14.64 -2.26
N ASP A 80 -2.74 13.81 -1.22
CA ASP A 80 -1.49 13.13 -0.82
C ASP A 80 -1.45 11.65 -1.23
N ARG A 81 -2.58 11.11 -1.73
CA ARG A 81 -2.63 9.73 -2.22
C ARG A 81 -1.76 9.58 -3.47
N VAL A 82 -1.13 8.42 -3.60
CA VAL A 82 -0.28 8.14 -4.75
C VAL A 82 -1.14 7.56 -5.86
N THR A 83 -1.09 8.18 -7.04
CA THR A 83 -1.80 7.72 -8.23
C THR A 83 -0.82 7.64 -9.39
N GLU A 84 -1.07 6.71 -10.29
CA GLU A 84 -0.31 6.49 -11.51
C GLU A 84 -1.26 6.16 -12.67
N THR A 85 -0.87 6.53 -13.90
CA THR A 85 -1.59 6.07 -15.09
C THR A 85 -1.00 4.75 -15.54
N VAL A 86 -1.82 3.70 -15.61
CA VAL A 86 -1.45 2.44 -16.27
C VAL A 86 -2.07 2.43 -17.66
N THR A 87 -1.24 2.29 -18.68
CA THR A 87 -1.64 2.08 -20.08
C THR A 87 -1.27 0.68 -20.50
N VAL A 88 -2.22 -0.08 -21.05
CA VAL A 88 -1.98 -1.37 -21.70
C VAL A 88 -2.14 -1.17 -23.20
N ASP A 89 -1.11 -1.53 -23.98
CA ASP A 89 -1.15 -1.37 -25.43
C ASP A 89 -2.20 -2.27 -26.08
N ALA A 90 -2.63 -1.92 -27.30
CA ALA A 90 -3.62 -2.65 -28.08
C ALA A 90 -3.29 -4.15 -28.17
N HIS A 91 -2.04 -4.50 -28.44
CA HIS A 91 -1.62 -5.89 -28.67
C HIS A 91 -1.16 -6.62 -27.40
N ASP A 92 -1.15 -5.91 -26.26
CA ASP A 92 -0.68 -6.44 -24.99
C ASP A 92 -1.85 -6.83 -24.09
N LEU A 93 -1.68 -7.94 -23.36
CA LEU A 93 -2.65 -8.41 -22.37
C LEU A 93 -2.46 -7.74 -21.00
N PHE A 94 -1.26 -7.23 -20.73
CA PHE A 94 -0.91 -6.63 -19.45
C PHE A 94 0.19 -5.58 -19.61
N SER A 95 0.28 -4.69 -18.64
CA SER A 95 1.45 -3.83 -18.43
C SER A 95 2.21 -4.26 -17.20
N GLN A 96 3.51 -3.97 -17.18
CA GLN A 96 4.39 -4.36 -16.09
C GLN A 96 4.72 -3.15 -15.20
N LEU A 97 4.49 -3.30 -13.90
CA LEU A 97 4.92 -2.35 -12.89
C LEU A 97 6.14 -2.90 -12.16
N SER A 98 7.31 -2.28 -12.37
CA SER A 98 8.53 -2.60 -11.61
C SER A 98 8.44 -1.97 -10.22
N THR A 99 8.67 -2.78 -9.19
CA THR A 99 8.50 -2.40 -7.79
C THR A 99 9.76 -2.67 -7.00
N SER A 100 10.26 -1.65 -6.29
CA SER A 100 11.35 -1.77 -5.33
C SER A 100 10.89 -1.19 -3.99
N VAL A 101 10.93 -2.02 -2.94
CA VAL A 101 10.51 -1.65 -1.59
C VAL A 101 11.73 -1.63 -0.69
N TYR A 102 11.89 -0.52 0.03
CA TYR A 102 13.00 -0.34 0.96
C TYR A 102 12.48 0.00 2.35
N LEU A 103 13.16 -0.52 3.37
CA LEU A 103 12.97 -0.18 4.76
C LEU A 103 14.11 0.72 5.21
N GLY A 104 13.78 1.98 5.47
CA GLY A 104 14.72 2.98 5.97
C GLY A 104 14.67 3.12 7.50
N ARG A 105 15.82 3.06 8.17
CA ARG A 105 15.97 3.48 9.56
C ARG A 105 16.30 4.97 9.58
N ARG A 106 15.58 5.75 10.38
CA ARG A 106 15.91 7.17 10.61
C ARG A 106 16.66 7.36 11.92
N GLU A 107 17.59 8.30 11.93
CA GLU A 107 18.31 8.76 13.11
C GLU A 107 17.32 9.43 14.09
N PRO A 108 17.23 8.98 15.35
CA PRO A 108 16.25 9.49 16.31
C PRO A 108 16.34 11.00 16.61
N ARG A 109 17.52 11.61 16.43
CA ARG A 109 17.77 13.00 16.85
C ARG A 109 17.54 14.01 15.74
N ARG A 110 17.95 13.68 14.51
CA ARG A 110 17.94 14.58 13.35
C ARG A 110 16.89 14.21 12.31
N GLY A 111 16.32 13.01 12.39
CA GLY A 111 15.37 12.49 11.39
C GLY A 111 16.03 12.11 10.06
N LEU A 112 17.37 12.17 9.96
CA LEU A 112 18.12 11.77 8.78
C LEU A 112 17.99 10.27 8.53
N LEU A 113 18.05 9.83 7.27
CA LEU A 113 18.12 8.41 6.95
C LEU A 113 19.49 7.87 7.39
N ASP A 114 19.47 6.93 8.33
CA ASP A 114 20.66 6.32 8.95
C ASP A 114 21.06 5.03 8.23
N SER A 115 20.08 4.21 7.83
CA SER A 115 20.32 3.01 7.04
C SER A 115 19.12 2.70 6.15
N ILE A 116 19.34 1.92 5.09
CA ILE A 116 18.30 1.46 4.17
C ILE A 116 18.53 0.00 3.83
N GLN A 117 17.47 -0.79 3.87
CA GLN A 117 17.48 -2.21 3.53
C GLN A 117 16.48 -2.48 2.41
N ASN A 118 16.88 -3.21 1.37
CA ASN A 118 15.92 -3.70 0.37
C ASN A 118 15.04 -4.78 1.01
N VAL A 119 13.72 -4.60 0.93
CA VAL A 119 12.71 -5.55 1.39
C VAL A 119 12.25 -6.46 0.26
N SER A 120 12.03 -5.88 -0.92
CA SER A 120 11.61 -6.63 -2.09
C SER A 120 11.94 -5.85 -3.35
N GLU A 121 12.33 -6.58 -4.39
CA GLU A 121 12.42 -6.08 -5.74
C GLU A 121 11.74 -7.07 -6.67
N GLY A 122 10.96 -6.57 -7.62
CA GLY A 122 10.23 -7.44 -8.52
C GLY A 122 9.26 -6.70 -9.41
N THR A 123 8.35 -7.47 -10.00
CA THR A 123 7.41 -6.94 -10.98
C THR A 123 6.00 -7.39 -10.66
N ILE A 124 5.05 -6.51 -10.91
CA ILE A 124 3.61 -6.81 -10.90
C ILE A 124 3.12 -6.75 -12.35
N ARG A 125 2.34 -7.77 -12.76
CA ARG A 125 1.63 -7.75 -14.04
C ARG A 125 0.22 -7.24 -13.82
N VAL A 126 -0.11 -6.13 -14.46
CA VAL A 126 -1.43 -5.49 -14.38
C VAL A 126 -2.19 -5.82 -15.66
N TRP A 127 -3.13 -6.76 -15.55
CA TRP A 127 -3.86 -7.28 -16.70
C TRP A 127 -5.00 -6.36 -17.13
N ARG A 128 -5.22 -6.30 -18.45
CA ARG A 128 -6.30 -5.51 -19.06
C ARG A 128 -7.68 -5.86 -18.50
N ASN A 129 -8.01 -7.14 -18.44
CA ASN A 129 -9.30 -7.60 -17.91
C ASN A 129 -9.43 -7.28 -16.42
N TRP A 130 -8.37 -7.48 -15.63
CA TRP A 130 -8.35 -7.13 -14.22
C TRP A 130 -8.62 -5.63 -13.99
N LEU A 131 -7.99 -4.73 -14.76
CA LEU A 131 -8.26 -3.29 -14.68
C LEU A 131 -9.74 -2.97 -14.94
N SER A 132 -10.34 -3.61 -15.95
CA SER A 132 -11.75 -3.41 -16.29
C SER A 132 -12.71 -3.96 -15.22
N GLU A 133 -12.33 -5.05 -14.55
CA GLU A 133 -13.10 -5.67 -13.47
C GLU A 133 -13.05 -4.83 -12.19
N GLN A 134 -11.88 -4.26 -11.87
CA GLN A 134 -11.65 -3.45 -10.67
C GLN A 134 -12.09 -1.98 -10.82
N CYS A 135 -12.37 -1.52 -12.04
CA CYS A 135 -12.73 -0.12 -12.28
C CYS A 135 -14.09 0.23 -11.66
N GLU A 136 -14.08 1.07 -10.62
CA GLU A 136 -15.27 1.45 -9.85
C GLU A 136 -16.29 2.25 -10.69
N THR A 137 -15.80 2.98 -11.68
CA THR A 137 -16.62 3.75 -12.62
C THR A 137 -16.89 2.90 -13.86
N LYS A 138 -17.95 2.10 -13.85
CA LYS A 138 -18.63 1.72 -15.09
C LYS A 138 -19.68 2.79 -15.36
N THR A 139 -19.30 3.86 -16.05
CA THR A 139 -20.30 4.82 -16.52
C THR A 139 -21.07 4.21 -17.69
N PHE A 140 -22.39 4.07 -17.56
CA PHE A 140 -23.23 3.86 -18.75
C PHE A 140 -23.06 5.08 -19.67
N SER A 141 -23.31 4.89 -20.97
CA SER A 141 -23.28 5.91 -22.02
C SER A 141 -24.13 7.17 -21.74
N ASP A 142 -24.93 7.18 -20.66
CA ASP A 142 -25.81 8.27 -20.24
C ASP A 142 -25.25 9.15 -19.11
N GLY A 143 -23.98 8.99 -18.73
CA GLY A 143 -23.27 9.93 -17.84
C GLY A 143 -23.71 9.91 -16.37
N THR A 144 -24.55 8.96 -15.95
CA THR A 144 -24.89 8.78 -14.54
C THR A 144 -23.78 7.98 -13.83
N PRO A 145 -23.15 8.50 -12.77
CA PRO A 145 -22.13 7.76 -12.03
C PRO A 145 -22.81 6.63 -11.24
N VAL A 146 -22.45 5.38 -11.54
CA VAL A 146 -22.84 4.22 -10.73
C VAL A 146 -21.78 4.04 -9.65
N THR A 147 -22.14 4.28 -8.38
CA THR A 147 -21.37 3.80 -7.24
C THR A 147 -21.60 2.29 -7.11
N ILE A 148 -20.66 1.49 -7.60
CA ILE A 148 -20.68 0.04 -7.41
C ILE A 148 -20.27 -0.24 -5.96
N HIS A 149 -21.27 -0.44 -5.10
CA HIS A 149 -21.04 -1.03 -3.79
C HIS A 149 -20.67 -2.51 -4.02
N HIS A 150 -19.40 -2.86 -3.81
CA HIS A 150 -18.98 -4.25 -3.74
C HIS A 150 -19.55 -4.88 -2.46
N ASP A 151 -20.68 -5.57 -2.60
CA ASP A 151 -21.23 -6.41 -1.55
C ASP A 151 -20.42 -7.71 -1.52
N SER A 152 -19.46 -7.82 -0.61
CA SER A 152 -18.76 -9.08 -0.37
C SER A 152 -19.71 -10.03 0.37
N SER A 153 -20.26 -11.01 -0.38
CA SER A 153 -21.04 -12.17 0.11
C SER A 153 -22.52 -11.87 0.44
N SER A 154 -23.55 -12.70 0.17
CA SER A 154 -23.63 -14.09 -0.29
C SER A 154 -25.10 -14.52 -0.58
N LYS A 155 -25.22 -15.76 -1.05
CA LYS A 155 -26.40 -16.60 -1.27
C LYS A 155 -27.51 -16.54 -0.19
N ARG A 156 -28.76 -16.56 -0.69
CA ARG A 156 -30.00 -17.21 -0.21
C ARG A 156 -30.12 -17.56 1.29
N ASP A 157 -31.09 -16.92 1.94
CA ASP A 157 -31.97 -17.36 3.03
C ASP A 157 -31.41 -18.38 4.05
N ARG A 158 -31.05 -17.89 5.24
CA ARG A 158 -31.43 -18.49 6.55
C ARG A 158 -30.97 -17.60 7.72
N LYS A 159 -31.98 -17.05 8.43
CA LYS A 159 -32.03 -16.69 9.87
C LYS A 159 -30.71 -16.24 10.53
N GLU A 160 -30.62 -14.92 10.76
CA GLU A 160 -29.54 -14.28 11.51
C GLU A 160 -29.45 -14.77 12.97
N PRO A 161 -28.22 -15.04 13.44
CA PRO A 161 -27.84 -14.78 14.82
C PRO A 161 -26.93 -13.55 14.90
N LEU A 162 -27.24 -12.68 15.86
CA LEU A 162 -26.52 -11.49 16.29
C LEU A 162 -24.98 -11.67 16.25
N VAL A 163 -24.32 -11.00 15.29
CA VAL A 163 -22.87 -11.08 15.09
C VAL A 163 -22.14 -10.20 16.11
N SER A 164 -21.27 -10.83 16.90
CA SER A 164 -20.32 -10.18 17.81
C SER A 164 -19.18 -9.52 17.02
N LEU A 165 -18.70 -8.37 17.48
CA LEU A 165 -17.73 -7.43 16.87
C LEU A 165 -16.29 -7.98 16.69
N SER A 166 -16.11 -9.27 16.35
CA SER A 166 -14.78 -9.91 16.20
C SER A 166 -14.53 -10.51 14.82
N ASP A 167 -15.40 -10.26 13.83
CA ASP A 167 -15.44 -11.03 12.58
C ASP A 167 -15.41 -10.10 11.35
N THR A 168 -14.23 -9.64 10.94
CA THR A 168 -13.86 -9.28 9.55
C THR A 168 -12.36 -8.97 9.46
N LEU A 169 -11.48 -9.93 9.77
CA LEU A 169 -10.12 -9.87 9.22
C LEU A 169 -10.09 -10.78 8.00
N GLU A 170 -10.62 -10.27 6.88
CA GLU A 170 -10.55 -10.98 5.61
C GLU A 170 -9.08 -11.25 5.25
N ASP A 171 -8.80 -12.49 4.83
CA ASP A 171 -7.48 -12.91 4.38
C ASP A 171 -7.10 -12.09 3.13
N PRO A 172 -6.04 -11.25 3.18
CA PRO A 172 -5.68 -10.36 2.07
C PRO A 172 -5.40 -11.11 0.76
N ARG A 173 -5.03 -12.39 0.82
CA ARG A 173 -4.78 -13.21 -0.39
C ARG A 173 -6.05 -13.46 -1.20
N LYS A 174 -7.23 -13.26 -0.61
CA LYS A 174 -8.53 -13.41 -1.27
C LYS A 174 -9.06 -12.09 -1.83
N ASP A 175 -8.42 -10.97 -1.50
CA ASP A 175 -8.81 -9.66 -2.00
C ASP A 175 -8.31 -9.50 -3.45
N GLY A 176 -9.25 -9.53 -4.40
CA GLY A 176 -8.96 -9.40 -5.82
C GLY A 176 -8.40 -8.03 -6.24
N SER A 177 -8.50 -7.01 -5.37
CA SER A 177 -7.91 -5.68 -5.61
C SER A 177 -6.41 -5.63 -5.27
N ILE A 178 -5.86 -6.70 -4.68
CA ILE A 178 -4.44 -6.80 -4.32
C ILE A 178 -3.69 -7.56 -5.41
N LEU A 179 -2.64 -6.93 -5.94
CA LEU A 179 -1.66 -7.60 -6.79
C LEU A 179 -0.36 -7.82 -6.03
N TRP A 180 0.21 -9.02 -6.18
CA TRP A 180 1.39 -9.46 -5.44
C TRP A 180 2.66 -9.29 -6.27
N VAL A 181 3.68 -8.68 -5.66
CA VAL A 181 5.04 -8.62 -6.20
C VAL A 181 5.61 -10.03 -6.16
N ASN A 182 6.11 -10.52 -7.30
CA ASN A 182 6.65 -11.87 -7.43
C ASN A 182 5.67 -12.93 -6.87
N THR A 183 4.68 -13.31 -7.68
CA THR A 183 3.47 -14.13 -7.37
C THR A 183 3.67 -15.49 -6.68
N ARG A 184 4.88 -15.85 -6.27
CA ARG A 184 5.18 -17.16 -5.68
C ARG A 184 4.79 -17.25 -4.20
N ASP A 185 5.12 -16.23 -3.42
CA ASP A 185 5.14 -16.35 -1.95
C ASP A 185 4.15 -15.39 -1.24
N ASP A 186 3.51 -14.49 -1.99
CA ASP A 186 2.61 -13.43 -1.49
C ASP A 186 3.23 -12.63 -0.33
N ASN A 187 4.53 -12.33 -0.43
CA ASN A 187 5.24 -11.63 0.64
C ASN A 187 5.02 -10.13 0.62
N VAL A 188 4.83 -9.54 -0.57
CA VAL A 188 4.59 -8.11 -0.75
C VAL A 188 3.42 -7.92 -1.71
N GLY A 189 2.35 -7.31 -1.23
CA GLY A 189 1.14 -7.02 -2.00
C GLY A 189 0.85 -5.53 -2.02
N ILE A 190 0.23 -5.07 -3.11
CA ILE A 190 -0.24 -3.70 -3.25
C ILE A 190 -1.73 -3.75 -3.57
N LYS A 191 -2.53 -3.11 -2.73
CA LYS A 191 -3.95 -2.87 -2.95
C LYS A 191 -4.12 -1.65 -3.83
N PHE A 192 -4.88 -1.81 -4.90
CA PHE A 192 -5.16 -0.75 -5.85
C PHE A 192 -6.62 -0.37 -5.85
N LYS A 193 -6.88 0.92 -6.01
CA LYS A 193 -8.18 1.45 -6.38
C LYS A 193 -8.12 1.93 -7.83
N VAL A 194 -8.94 1.35 -8.70
CA VAL A 194 -8.89 1.61 -10.15
C VAL A 194 -10.01 2.57 -10.56
N LYS A 195 -9.63 3.64 -11.26
CA LYS A 195 -10.54 4.66 -11.79
C LYS A 195 -10.41 4.73 -13.31
N GLU A 196 -11.53 4.96 -13.98
CA GLU A 196 -11.53 5.15 -15.43
C GLU A 196 -10.84 6.48 -15.76
N LYS A 197 -9.82 6.44 -16.60
CA LYS A 197 -9.22 7.67 -17.11
C LYS A 197 -10.10 8.17 -18.26
N LYS A 198 -10.91 9.20 -17.98
CA LYS A 198 -11.65 9.90 -19.04
C LYS A 198 -10.65 10.47 -20.04
N TRP A 199 -10.47 9.77 -21.16
CA TRP A 199 -9.71 10.29 -22.29
C TRP A 199 -10.40 11.57 -22.72
N ARG A 200 -9.80 12.73 -22.44
CA ARG A 200 -10.34 13.98 -22.96
C ARG A 200 -10.37 13.80 -24.48
N ARG A 201 -11.54 13.98 -25.08
CA ARG A 201 -11.78 14.01 -26.54
C ARG A 201 -11.02 15.16 -27.24
N THR A 202 -9.88 15.59 -26.74
CA THR A 202 -9.01 16.59 -27.33
C THR A 202 -8.39 16.03 -28.60
N THR A 203 -9.10 16.25 -29.71
CA THR A 203 -8.63 16.55 -31.08
C THR A 203 -7.71 15.55 -31.80
N ALA A 204 -7.18 14.51 -31.14
CA ALA A 204 -6.15 13.62 -31.69
C ALA A 204 -6.59 12.16 -31.89
N MET A 205 -7.88 11.85 -31.81
CA MET A 205 -8.41 10.51 -32.08
C MET A 205 -9.44 10.57 -33.23
N PRO A 206 -9.24 9.83 -34.33
CA PRO A 206 -10.28 9.63 -35.33
C PRO A 206 -11.49 8.95 -34.68
N ILE A 207 -12.68 9.46 -34.99
CA ILE A 207 -13.96 9.09 -34.35
C ILE A 207 -14.43 7.67 -34.74
N LEU A 208 -13.72 6.98 -35.65
CA LEU A 208 -14.14 5.71 -36.22
C LEU A 208 -13.07 4.64 -35.97
N PHE A 209 -13.35 3.75 -35.01
CA PHE A 209 -12.73 2.45 -34.94
C PHE A 209 -13.71 1.45 -35.56
N GLU A 210 -13.23 0.60 -36.46
CA GLU A 210 -13.92 -0.63 -36.82
C GLU A 210 -13.96 -1.51 -35.55
N SER A 211 -15.08 -2.17 -35.27
CA SER A 211 -15.34 -2.89 -34.00
C SER A 211 -14.28 -3.93 -33.64
N ASP A 212 -13.50 -4.35 -34.64
CA ASP A 212 -12.55 -5.44 -34.56
C ASP A 212 -11.11 -4.96 -34.32
N VAL A 213 -10.89 -3.64 -34.24
CA VAL A 213 -9.56 -3.06 -33.95
C VAL A 213 -9.37 -2.99 -32.44
N GLU A 214 -8.42 -3.77 -31.92
CA GLU A 214 -8.03 -3.72 -30.51
C GLU A 214 -7.35 -2.37 -30.21
N VAL A 215 -7.77 -1.69 -29.13
CA VAL A 215 -7.29 -0.35 -28.76
C VAL A 215 -6.59 -0.40 -27.41
N ALA A 216 -5.55 0.42 -27.25
CA ALA A 216 -4.87 0.62 -25.98
C ALA A 216 -5.86 1.15 -24.92
N VAL A 217 -5.80 0.61 -23.70
CA VAL A 217 -6.62 1.08 -22.57
C VAL A 217 -5.77 1.84 -21.57
N SER A 218 -6.36 2.84 -20.91
CA SER A 218 -5.69 3.62 -19.89
C SER A 218 -6.58 3.81 -18.68
N TYR A 219 -6.04 3.49 -17.50
CA TYR A 219 -6.70 3.66 -16.21
C TYR A 219 -5.83 4.50 -15.28
N GLU A 220 -6.47 5.25 -14.39
CA GLU A 220 -5.80 5.83 -13.24
C GLU A 220 -5.89 4.85 -12.08
N VAL A 221 -4.73 4.39 -11.59
CA VAL A 221 -4.65 3.50 -10.43
C VAL A 221 -4.15 4.27 -9.23
N GLU A 222 -4.78 4.06 -8.10
CA GLU A 222 -4.45 4.66 -6.82
C GLU A 222 -3.91 3.57 -5.89
N PHE A 223 -2.77 3.84 -5.26
CA PHE A 223 -2.13 2.92 -4.33
C PHE A 223 -2.76 3.09 -2.95
N GLU A 224 -3.67 2.19 -2.59
CA GLU A 224 -4.48 2.30 -1.38
C GLU A 224 -3.73 1.80 -0.14
N GLU A 225 -3.12 0.62 -0.23
CA GLU A 225 -2.44 -0.04 0.87
C GLU A 225 -1.30 -0.92 0.35
N ILE A 226 -0.18 -0.96 1.06
CA ILE A 226 0.92 -1.90 0.84
C ILE A 226 0.91 -2.89 2.00
N LEU A 227 1.01 -4.17 1.67
CA LEU A 227 1.02 -5.28 2.61
C LEU A 227 2.36 -5.99 2.52
N VAL A 228 3.01 -6.18 3.66
CA VAL A 228 4.24 -6.97 3.76
C VAL A 228 4.03 -8.07 4.78
N ARG A 229 4.27 -9.32 4.37
CA ARG A 229 4.15 -10.47 5.28
C ARG A 229 5.10 -10.28 6.46
N THR A 230 4.59 -10.45 7.67
CA THR A 230 5.33 -10.16 8.91
C THR A 230 6.59 -11.03 9.03
N ALA A 231 6.53 -12.32 8.66
CA ALA A 231 7.71 -13.17 8.61
C ALA A 231 8.78 -12.64 7.64
N HIS A 232 8.37 -12.23 6.43
CA HIS A 232 9.29 -11.69 5.41
C HIS A 232 10.01 -10.45 5.93
N LEU A 233 9.28 -9.49 6.50
CA LEU A 233 9.85 -8.27 7.05
C LEU A 233 10.80 -8.54 8.22
N LEU A 234 10.49 -9.53 9.06
CA LEU A 234 11.33 -9.91 10.20
C LEU A 234 12.65 -10.54 9.74
N PHE A 235 12.60 -11.47 8.77
CA PHE A 235 13.81 -12.05 8.20
C PHE A 235 14.67 -11.00 7.50
N THR A 236 14.07 -10.07 6.75
CA THR A 236 14.80 -8.95 6.14
C THR A 236 15.51 -8.08 7.18
N LEU A 237 14.85 -7.80 8.31
CA LEU A 237 15.44 -7.02 9.40
C LEU A 237 16.58 -7.76 10.11
N GLU A 238 16.42 -9.06 10.34
CA GLU A 238 17.45 -9.90 10.94
C GLU A 238 18.69 -9.96 10.05
N GLU A 239 18.51 -10.17 8.75
CA GLU A 239 19.58 -10.16 7.77
C GLU A 239 20.31 -8.81 7.76
N ALA A 240 19.56 -7.70 7.76
CA ALA A 240 20.14 -6.36 7.81
C ALA A 240 20.96 -6.13 9.08
N GLN A 241 20.47 -6.60 10.23
CA GLN A 241 21.18 -6.47 11.50
C GLN A 241 22.48 -7.28 11.51
N GLN A 242 22.47 -8.50 10.95
CA GLN A 242 23.67 -9.31 10.79
C GLN A 242 24.68 -8.65 9.84
N GLN A 243 24.21 -8.07 8.73
CA GLN A 243 25.05 -7.31 7.82
C GLN A 243 25.71 -6.11 8.51
N MET A 244 24.95 -5.30 9.26
CA MET A 244 25.50 -4.16 10.01
C MET A 244 26.50 -4.56 11.10
N ALA A 245 26.29 -5.69 11.77
CA ALA A 245 27.23 -6.21 12.76
C ALA A 245 28.56 -6.64 12.12
N ASN A 246 28.50 -7.12 10.87
CA ASN A 246 29.66 -7.56 10.10
C ASN A 246 30.36 -6.38 9.38
N ASP A 247 29.61 -5.36 8.97
CA ASP A 247 30.12 -4.14 8.30
C ASP A 247 30.64 -3.12 9.33
N GLY A 248 31.77 -3.45 9.95
CA GLY A 248 32.55 -2.56 10.79
C GLY A 248 33.20 -1.39 10.02
N GLY A 249 32.39 -0.46 9.52
CA GLY A 249 32.80 0.94 9.30
C GLY A 249 33.39 1.33 7.94
N ARG A 250 32.82 0.90 6.80
CA ARG A 250 33.15 1.47 5.49
C ARG A 250 31.94 2.08 4.80
N ALA A 251 32.07 3.35 4.41
CA ALA A 251 31.02 4.15 3.80
C ALA A 251 30.73 3.73 2.35
N ILE A 252 29.46 3.88 1.94
CA ILE A 252 28.98 3.58 0.59
C ILE A 252 28.53 4.91 -0.06
N VAL A 253 28.98 5.15 -1.29
CA VAL A 253 28.56 6.28 -2.13
C VAL A 253 27.44 5.81 -3.06
N PHE A 254 26.30 6.49 -3.04
CA PHE A 254 25.21 6.25 -3.98
C PHE A 254 25.35 7.14 -5.21
N GLY A 255 25.25 6.55 -6.41
CA GLY A 255 25.07 7.24 -7.67
C GLY A 255 24.07 6.48 -8.54
N SER A 256 23.12 7.19 -9.14
CA SER A 256 22.20 6.66 -10.15
C SER A 256 22.38 7.41 -11.46
N TYR A 257 22.44 6.69 -12.58
CA TYR A 257 22.35 7.25 -13.91
C TYR A 257 21.22 6.54 -14.68
N ILE A 258 20.46 7.31 -15.45
CA ILE A 258 19.47 6.79 -16.41
C ILE A 258 20.06 7.02 -17.78
N ALA A 259 20.37 5.95 -18.50
CA ALA A 259 20.63 6.03 -19.94
C ALA A 259 19.29 5.97 -20.67
N ILE A 260 19.04 6.97 -21.52
CA ILE A 260 17.87 7.07 -22.41
C ILE A 260 18.01 6.05 -23.53
#